data_AF-A0A355UIS1-F1
#
_entry.id   AF-A0A355UIS1-F1
#
_cell.length_a   1.000
_cell.length_b   1.000
_cell.length_c   1.000
_cell.angle_alpha   90.00
_cell.angle_beta   90.00
_cell.angle_gamma   90.00
#
_symmetry.space_group_name_H-M   'P 1'
#
loop_
_entity.id
_entity.type
_entity.pdbx_description
1 polymer ?
#
loop_
_entity_poly.entity_id
_entity_poly.type
_entity_poly.pdbx_seq_one_letter_code
_entity_poly.pdbx_strand_id
1 'polypeptide(L)' 'LGRNFTNLSVSFGCTGGQHRSVFFAEKLAKELSQNSDIDVVLNHLEQNK' A
#
# COMPACT_ATOMS: atom_id res chain seq x y z
N LEU A 1 -4.69 26.70 -3.85
CA LEU A 1 -4.23 25.79 -2.78
C LEU A 1 -4.27 24.36 -3.32
N GLY A 2 -3.35 24.00 -4.20
CA GLY A 2 -3.32 22.67 -4.81
C GLY A 2 -1.90 22.32 -5.15
N ARG A 3 -1.33 21.34 -4.46
CA ARG A 3 -0.04 20.77 -4.82
C ARG A 3 -0.36 19.70 -5.89
N ASN A 4 0.21 19.83 -7.09
CA ASN A 4 -0.03 18.95 -8.24
C ASN A 4 0.64 17.57 -8.03
N PHE A 5 0.29 16.87 -6.94
CA PHE A 5 0.81 15.54 -6.66
C PHE A 5 0.09 14.51 -7.53
N THR A 6 0.88 13.68 -8.21
CA THR A 6 0.40 12.60 -9.07
C THR A 6 0.39 11.25 -8.36
N ASN A 7 1.03 11.14 -7.19
CA ASN A 7 1.22 9.87 -6.48
C ASN A 7 1.11 10.06 -4.96
N LEU A 8 0.59 9.04 -4.29
CA LEU A 8 0.56 8.89 -2.84
C LEU A 8 1.20 7.56 -2.47
N SER A 9 2.10 7.55 -1.49
CA SER A 9 2.68 6.33 -0.94
C SER A 9 2.25 6.15 0.52
N VAL A 10 1.85 4.93 0.87
CA VAL A 10 1.44 4.55 2.24
C VAL A 10 2.26 3.32 2.63
N SER A 11 2.83 3.31 3.84
CA SER A 11 3.68 2.23 4.32
C SER A 11 3.19 1.68 5.66
N PHE A 12 3.12 0.36 5.77
CA PHE A 12 2.76 -0.34 7.01
C PHE A 12 3.98 -1.09 7.57
N GLY A 13 4.26 -0.91 8.87
CA GLY A 13 5.39 -1.52 9.56
C GLY A 13 4.96 -2.48 10.67
N CYS A 14 5.62 -3.63 10.76
CA CYS A 14 5.61 -4.48 11.94
C CYS A 14 7.02 -5.06 12.15
N THR A 15 7.33 -5.58 13.34
CA THR A 15 8.71 -5.96 13.70
C THR A 15 9.40 -6.86 12.68
N GLY A 16 8.71 -7.90 12.18
CA GLY A 16 9.27 -8.83 11.19
C GLY A 16 8.78 -8.61 9.75
N GLY A 17 7.96 -7.59 9.49
CA GLY A 17 7.48 -7.27 8.15
C GLY A 17 6.56 -8.29 7.44
N GLN A 18 6.29 -9.46 8.03
CA GLN A 18 5.66 -10.60 7.33
C GLN A 18 4.18 -10.85 7.66
N HIS A 19 3.65 -10.30 8.76
CA HIS A 19 2.28 -10.64 9.21
C HIS A 19 1.36 -9.42 9.21
N ARG A 20 1.49 -8.55 10.21
CA ARG A 20 0.57 -7.42 10.41
C ARG A 20 0.69 -6.39 9.30
N SER A 21 1.92 -6.04 8.91
CA SER A 21 2.17 -5.09 7.82
C SER A 21 1.63 -5.59 6.49
N VAL A 22 1.82 -6.89 6.18
CA VAL A 22 1.31 -7.52 4.95
C VAL A 22 -0.21 -7.45 4.91
N PHE A 23 -0.88 -7.91 5.97
CA PHE A 23 -2.34 -7.89 6.05
C PHE A 23 -2.95 -6.51 5.83
N PHE A 24 -2.43 -5.47 6.50
CA PHE A 24 -2.98 -4.12 6.34
C PHE A 24 -2.68 -3.53 4.95
N ALA A 25 -1.51 -3.82 4.38
CA ALA A 25 -1.16 -3.38 3.02
C ALA A 25 -2.07 -4.02 1.97
N GLU A 26 -2.31 -5.34 2.05
CA GLU A 26 -3.23 -6.06 1.17
C GLU A 26 -4.67 -5.56 1.32
N LYS A 27 -5.13 -5.38 2.57
CA LYS A 27 -6.49 -4.88 2.83
C LYS A 27 -6.69 -3.49 2.24
N LEU A 28 -5.75 -2.57 2.44
CA LEU A 28 -5.86 -1.23 1.87
C LEU A 28 -5.85 -1.27 0.34
N ALA A 29 -4.93 -2.05 -0.26
CA ALA A 29 -4.85 -2.19 -1.71
C ALA A 29 -6.18 -2.71 -2.28
N LYS A 30 -6.77 -3.75 -1.69
CA LYS A 30 -8.05 -4.31 -2.11
C LYS A 30 -9.19 -3.27 -2.10
N GLU A 31 -9.30 -2.48 -1.04
CA GLU A 31 -10.35 -1.46 -0.92
C GLU A 31 -10.13 -0.32 -1.92
N LEU A 32 -8.89 0.15 -2.10
CA LEU A 32 -8.58 1.21 -3.06
C LEU A 32 -8.75 0.76 -4.51
N SER A 33 -8.42 -0.49 -4.82
CA SER A 33 -8.61 -1.07 -6.15
C SER A 33 -10.08 -1.20 -6.56
N GLN A 34 -11.04 -0.96 -5.65
CA GLN A 34 -12.46 -0.84 -6.04
C GLN A 34 -12.76 0.47 -6.76
N ASN A 35 -11.88 1.47 -6.64
CA ASN A 35 -11.99 2.73 -7.38
C ASN A 35 -11.19 2.64 -8.69
N SER A 36 -11.90 2.67 -9.82
CA SER A 36 -11.32 2.56 -11.16
C SER A 36 -10.44 3.76 -11.57
N ASP A 37 -10.54 4.89 -10.89
CA ASP A 37 -9.74 6.10 -11.15
C ASP A 37 -8.35 6.05 -10.49
N ILE A 38 -8.04 5.01 -9.71
CA ILE A 38 -6.80 4.90 -8.94
C ILE A 38 -6.01 3.67 -9.38
N ASP A 39 -4.78 3.88 -9.85
CA ASP A 39 -3.80 2.82 -10.03
C ASP A 39 -3.16 2.46 -8.68
N VAL A 40 -3.21 1.17 -8.32
CA VAL A 40 -2.74 0.67 -7.02
C VAL A 40 -1.58 -0.29 -7.22
N VAL A 41 -0.42 0.10 -6.68
CA VAL A 41 0.79 -0.74 -6.67
C VAL A 41 1.06 -1.21 -5.23
N LEU A 42 1.09 -2.53 -5.02
CA LEU A 42 1.37 -3.17 -3.74
C LEU A 42 2.78 -3.77 -3.74
N ASN A 43 3.55 -3.52 -2.67
CA ASN A 43 4.90 -4.05 -2.50
C ASN A 43 5.14 -4.55 -1.05
N HIS A 44 5.57 -5.80 -0.89
CA HIS A 44 5.90 -6.41 0.39
C HIS A 44 7.43 -6.57 0.54
N LEU A 45 8.06 -5.60 1.21
CA LEU A 45 9.53 -5.48 1.26
C LEU A 45 10.24 -6.71 1.84
N GLU A 46 9.67 -7.34 2.86
CA GLU A 46 10.31 -8.47 3.58
C GLU A 46 9.90 -9.85 3.05
N GLN A 47 8.99 -9.96 2.07
CA GLN A 47 8.64 -11.24 1.43
C GLN A 47 9.58 -11.60 0.27
N ASN A 48 10.36 -10.63 -0.24
CA ASN A 48 11.24 -10.81 -1.39
C ASN A 48 12.73 -10.98 -1.00
N LYS A 49 12.98 -11.34 0.26
CA LYS A 49 14.28 -11.69 0.83
C LYS A 49 14.33 -13.18 1.11
#